data_AF-A0A091LIB5-F1
#
_entry.id   AF-A0A091LIB5-F1
#
_cell.length_a   1.000
_cell.length_b   1.000
_cell.length_c   1.000
_cell.angle_alpha   90.00
_cell.angle_beta   90.00
_cell.angle_gamma   90.00
#
_symmetry.space_group_name_H-M   'P 1'
#
loop_
_entity.id
_entity.type
_entity.pdbx_description
1 polymer ?
#
loop_
_entity_poly.entity_id
_entity_poly.type
_entity_poly.pdbx_seq_one_letter_code
_entity_poly.pdbx_strand_id
1 'polypeptide(L)'
;GGSLGVLIKIHQDSINSTMGQSVLLPVSYGFDGAPHFPVSIAWRFGNNQDALITCTVLNCSLGAGGAPSHCFAKHFPRSTYNSRAELFPENGSLLLRDLQLSDSGVYHVT
;
A
#
# COMPACT_ATOMS: atom_id res chain seq x y z
N GLY A 1 14.91 23.51 8.36
CA GLY A 1 14.07 22.38 8.79
C GLY A 1 13.14 22.04 7.65
N GLY A 2 13.36 20.90 6.99
CA GLY A 2 12.47 20.41 5.95
C GLY A 2 11.52 19.39 6.56
N SER A 3 10.22 19.56 6.33
CA SER A 3 9.22 18.52 6.63
C SER A 3 9.57 17.27 5.82
N LEU A 4 9.83 16.14 6.48
CA LEU A 4 9.96 14.84 5.85
C LEU A 4 8.58 14.40 5.33
N GLY A 5 8.17 14.95 4.19
CA GLY A 5 6.89 14.66 3.57
C GLY A 5 6.96 13.34 2.79
N VAL A 6 6.07 12.41 3.11
CA VAL A 6 5.72 11.31 2.19
C VAL A 6 4.65 11.84 1.25
N LEU A 7 4.93 11.79 -0.05
CA LEU A 7 3.95 12.11 -1.09
C LEU A 7 3.29 10.81 -1.52
N ILE A 8 1.98 10.66 -1.30
CA ILE A 8 1.20 9.54 -1.82
C ILE A 8 0.35 10.04 -2.98
N LYS A 9 0.42 9.34 -4.12
CA LYS A 9 -0.40 9.59 -5.30
C LYS A 9 -1.32 8.40 -5.55
N ILE A 10 -2.62 8.67 -5.52
CA ILE A 10 -3.67 7.72 -5.90
C ILE A 10 -3.84 7.83 -7.42
N HIS A 11 -3.65 6.72 -8.16
CA HIS A 11 -3.76 6.73 -9.62
C HIS A 11 -5.20 6.51 -10.10
N GLN A 12 -6.01 5.80 -9.32
CA GLN A 12 -7.42 5.55 -9.58
C GLN A 12 -8.18 5.64 -8.27
N ASP A 13 -9.18 6.51 -8.23
CA ASP A 13 -10.02 6.82 -7.08
C ASP A 13 -11.20 5.83 -6.92
N SER A 14 -11.65 5.24 -8.03
CA SER A 14 -12.67 4.19 -8.04
C SER A 14 -12.30 3.08 -9.02
N ILE A 15 -12.53 1.83 -8.61
CA ILE A 15 -12.24 0.65 -9.42
C ILE A 15 -13.38 -0.33 -9.30
N ASN A 16 -13.88 -0.79 -10.44
CA ASN A 16 -14.93 -1.80 -10.52
C ASN A 16 -14.32 -3.14 -10.94
N SER A 17 -14.68 -4.21 -10.23
CA SER A 17 -14.26 -5.57 -10.55
C SER A 17 -15.35 -6.57 -10.16
N THR A 18 -15.21 -7.82 -10.59
CA THR A 18 -16.20 -8.88 -10.36
C THR A 18 -15.73 -9.85 -9.28
N MET A 19 -16.68 -10.53 -8.63
CA MET A 19 -16.37 -11.54 -7.62
C MET A 19 -15.45 -12.63 -8.17
N GLY A 20 -14.52 -13.11 -7.35
CA GLY A 20 -13.53 -14.12 -7.69
C GLY A 20 -12.36 -13.63 -8.56
N GLN A 21 -12.45 -12.42 -9.12
CA GLN A 21 -11.31 -11.80 -9.82
C GLN A 21 -10.31 -11.22 -8.83
N SER A 22 -9.17 -10.76 -9.38
CA SER A 22 -8.21 -9.93 -8.64
C SER A 22 -8.32 -8.48 -9.10
N VAL A 23 -8.06 -7.53 -8.21
CA VAL A 23 -8.01 -6.11 -8.52
C VAL A 23 -6.75 -5.49 -7.93
N LEU A 24 -6.13 -4.61 -8.70
CA LEU A 24 -5.03 -3.78 -8.23
C LEU A 24 -5.60 -2.43 -7.81
N LEU A 25 -5.28 -1.99 -6.59
CA LEU A 25 -5.46 -0.61 -6.12
C LEU A 25 -4.15 0.14 -6.35
N PRO A 26 -4.03 0.91 -7.45
CA PRO A 26 -2.75 1.48 -7.86
C PRO A 26 -2.49 2.79 -7.14
N VAL A 27 -1.45 2.79 -6.32
CA VAL A 27 -0.86 4.00 -5.72
C VAL A 27 0.64 4.05 -6.03
N SER A 28 1.20 5.24 -5.93
CA SER A 28 2.64 5.44 -5.83
C SER A 28 2.93 6.30 -4.62
N TYR A 29 4.10 6.12 -4.02
CA TYR A 29 4.59 7.03 -3.01
C TYR A 29 6.04 7.40 -3.25
N GLY A 30 6.43 8.55 -2.72
CA GLY A 30 7.80 9.03 -2.78
C GLY A 30 8.12 9.89 -1.57
N PHE A 31 9.40 10.17 -1.38
CA PHE A 31 9.90 10.96 -0.27
C PHE A 31 10.43 12.31 -0.78
N ASP A 32 9.93 13.41 -0.23
CA ASP A 32 10.37 14.77 -0.58
C ASP A 32 11.66 15.18 0.17
N GLY A 33 12.50 14.20 0.52
CA GLY A 33 13.69 14.35 1.35
C GLY A 33 14.34 13.00 1.63
N ALA A 34 15.34 12.95 2.52
CA ALA A 34 15.97 11.71 2.93
C ALA A 34 15.10 10.99 3.98
N PRO A 35 14.34 9.94 3.63
CA PRO A 35 13.53 9.21 4.59
C PRO A 35 14.42 8.56 5.65
N HIS A 36 13.95 8.60 6.90
CA HIS A 36 14.49 7.73 7.94
C HIS A 36 13.74 6.40 7.86
N PHE A 37 14.39 5.38 7.29
CA PHE A 37 13.89 4.01 7.39
C PHE A 37 14.02 3.51 8.84
N PRO A 38 13.11 2.65 9.32
CA PRO A 38 12.02 2.01 8.58
C PRO A 38 10.80 2.89 8.34
N VAL A 39 10.10 2.66 7.23
CA VAL A 39 8.80 3.29 6.92
C VAL A 39 7.73 2.20 6.91
N SER A 40 6.57 2.49 7.49
CA SER A 40 5.44 1.56 7.50
C SER A 40 4.36 2.02 6.52
N ILE A 41 3.89 1.10 5.70
CA ILE A 41 2.77 1.27 4.76
C ILE A 41 1.63 0.42 5.28
N ALA A 42 0.46 1.02 5.49
CA ALA A 42 -0.72 0.31 5.97
C ALA A 42 -1.91 0.52 5.04
N TRP A 43 -2.44 -0.57 4.50
CA TRP A 43 -3.75 -0.58 3.86
C TRP A 43 -4.82 -0.92 4.88
N ARG A 44 -5.87 -0.10 4.91
CA ARG A 44 -7.02 -0.25 5.81
C ARG A 44 -8.31 -0.27 5.01
N PHE A 45 -9.30 -1.01 5.49
CA PHE A 45 -10.58 -1.20 4.82
C PHE A 45 -11.75 -0.66 5.67
N GLY A 46 -12.67 0.04 5.00
CA GLY A 46 -13.93 0.52 5.57
C GLY A 46 -13.79 1.65 6.59
N ASN A 47 -14.93 2.05 7.16
CA ASN A 47 -15.02 3.19 8.08
C ASN A 47 -14.30 2.97 9.41
N ASN A 48 -14.19 1.72 9.87
CA ASN A 48 -13.44 1.38 11.07
C ASN A 48 -11.92 1.37 10.82
N GLN A 49 -11.50 1.56 9.58
CA GLN A 49 -10.11 1.53 9.13
C GLN A 49 -9.39 0.28 9.64
N ASP A 50 -10.03 -0.87 9.51
CA ASP A 50 -9.45 -2.14 9.92
C ASP A 50 -8.23 -2.45 9.05
N ALA A 51 -7.08 -2.70 9.68
CA ALA A 51 -5.85 -3.02 8.94
C ALA A 51 -6.05 -4.30 8.13
N LEU A 52 -5.85 -4.20 6.82
CA LEU A 52 -5.94 -5.29 5.87
C LEU A 52 -4.58 -5.97 5.72
N ILE A 53 -3.56 -5.15 5.44
CA ILE A 53 -2.16 -5.55 5.39
C ILE A 53 -1.29 -4.37 5.79
N THR A 54 -0.25 -4.64 6.58
CA THR A 54 0.80 -3.68 6.89
C THR A 54 2.12 -4.19 6.34
N CYS A 55 2.95 -3.29 5.82
CA CYS A 55 4.30 -3.60 5.36
C CYS A 55 5.27 -2.62 6.01
N THR A 56 6.38 -3.12 6.55
CA THR A 56 7.49 -2.27 6.96
C THR A 56 8.60 -2.37 5.92
N VAL A 57 8.91 -1.25 5.27
CA VAL A 57 9.99 -1.14 4.30
C VAL A 57 11.25 -0.62 4.97
N LEU A 58 12.39 -1.22 4.63
CA LEU A 58 13.71 -0.95 5.17
C LEU A 58 14.71 -0.87 4.01
N ASN A 59 15.78 -0.09 4.21
CA ASN A 59 16.95 -0.07 3.34
C ASN A 59 16.61 0.07 1.85
N CYS A 60 15.67 0.94 1.49
CA CYS A 60 15.38 1.22 0.08
C CYS A 60 16.41 2.18 -0.51
N SER A 61 16.73 1.96 -1.77
CA SER A 61 17.32 2.99 -2.63
C SER A 61 16.26 3.99 -3.06
N LEU A 62 16.65 5.22 -3.37
CA LEU A 62 15.75 6.27 -3.83
C LEU A 62 16.14 6.74 -5.23
N GLY A 63 15.17 6.71 -6.14
CA GLY A 63 15.32 7.24 -7.50
C GLY A 63 15.24 8.76 -7.55
N ALA A 64 15.42 9.32 -8.74
CA ALA A 64 15.15 10.73 -9.00
C ALA A 64 13.68 11.04 -8.67
N GLY A 65 13.45 12.03 -7.81
CA GLY A 65 12.10 12.37 -7.32
C GLY A 65 11.64 11.56 -6.09
N GLY A 66 12.53 10.79 -5.44
CA GLY A 66 12.24 10.19 -4.13
C GLY A 66 11.44 8.89 -4.16
N ALA A 67 11.23 8.30 -5.35
CA ALA A 67 10.56 7.01 -5.49
C ALA A 67 11.44 5.87 -4.93
N PRO A 68 10.91 4.99 -4.07
CA PRO A 68 11.67 3.88 -3.52
C PRO A 68 11.92 2.77 -4.54
N SER A 69 13.08 2.13 -4.44
CA SER A 69 13.46 0.95 -5.21
C SER A 69 14.38 0.05 -4.40
N HIS A 70 14.48 -1.23 -4.77
CA HIS A 70 15.33 -2.21 -4.07
C HIS A 70 15.09 -2.25 -2.55
N CYS A 71 13.82 -2.23 -2.14
CA CYS A 71 13.45 -2.23 -0.73
C CYS A 71 13.57 -3.62 -0.12
N PHE A 72 13.97 -3.70 1.15
CA PHE A 72 13.67 -4.86 1.99
C PHE A 72 12.32 -4.64 2.66
N ALA A 73 11.40 -5.58 2.51
CA ALA A 73 10.05 -5.46 3.02
C ALA A 73 9.70 -6.59 3.99
N LYS A 74 9.02 -6.25 5.09
CA LYS A 74 8.41 -7.21 6.01
C LYS A 74 6.90 -7.02 5.96
N HIS A 75 6.19 -8.05 5.50
CA HIS A 75 4.74 -8.04 5.34
C HIS A 75 4.04 -8.66 6.55
N PHE A 76 2.96 -8.02 6.97
CA PHE A 76 2.11 -8.41 8.10
C PHE A 76 0.64 -8.40 7.65
N PRO A 77 0.20 -9.41 6.86
CA PRO A 77 -1.20 -9.53 6.47
C PRO A 77 -2.06 -9.90 7.69
N ARG A 78 -3.28 -9.36 7.77
CA ARG A 78 -4.27 -9.80 8.76
C ARG A 78 -4.81 -11.17 8.37
N SER A 79 -5.13 -12.03 9.34
CA SER A 79 -5.55 -13.42 9.12
C SER A 79 -6.68 -13.58 8.10
N THR A 80 -7.68 -12.69 8.12
CA THR A 80 -8.83 -12.68 7.20
C THR A 80 -8.46 -12.41 5.74
N TYR A 81 -7.35 -11.73 5.51
CA TYR A 81 -6.84 -11.36 4.18
C TYR A 81 -5.56 -12.11 3.81
N ASN A 82 -5.16 -13.08 4.65
CA ASN A 82 -4.00 -13.89 4.40
C ASN A 82 -4.16 -14.63 3.06
N SER A 83 -3.13 -14.59 2.22
CA SER A 83 -3.12 -15.12 0.85
C SER A 83 -4.02 -14.42 -0.19
N ARG A 84 -4.91 -13.50 0.21
CA ARG A 84 -5.73 -12.69 -0.72
C ARG A 84 -5.15 -11.29 -0.95
N ALA A 85 -4.50 -10.72 0.05
CA ALA A 85 -3.90 -9.40 -0.02
C ALA A 85 -2.39 -9.45 -0.21
N GLU A 86 -1.89 -8.73 -1.20
CA GLU A 86 -0.47 -8.59 -1.50
C GLU A 86 -0.12 -7.12 -1.67
N LEU A 87 0.89 -6.64 -0.93
CA LEU A 87 1.34 -5.26 -0.96
C LEU A 87 2.69 -5.17 -1.67
N PHE A 88 2.77 -4.32 -2.69
CA PHE A 88 4.00 -4.03 -3.43
C PHE A 88 4.78 -2.92 -2.74
N PRO A 89 5.91 -3.20 -2.09
CA PRO A 89 6.57 -2.24 -1.20
C PRO A 89 7.16 -1.04 -1.95
N GLU A 90 7.57 -1.17 -3.21
CA GLU A 90 8.22 -0.08 -3.97
C GLU A 90 7.25 1.02 -4.42
N ASN A 91 5.97 0.71 -4.57
CA ASN A 91 4.95 1.68 -4.99
C ASN A 91 3.80 1.81 -3.98
N GLY A 92 3.71 0.93 -2.99
CA GLY A 92 2.66 0.91 -2.00
C GLY A 92 1.31 0.39 -2.51
N SER A 93 1.24 -0.11 -3.74
CA SER A 93 0.00 -0.65 -4.33
C SER A 93 -0.45 -1.94 -3.63
N LEU A 94 -1.77 -2.17 -3.62
CA LEU A 94 -2.37 -3.37 -3.08
C LEU A 94 -3.00 -4.20 -4.19
N LEU A 95 -2.62 -5.46 -4.30
CA LEU A 95 -3.36 -6.46 -5.06
C LEU A 95 -4.27 -7.21 -4.10
N LEU A 96 -5.58 -7.17 -4.38
CA LEU A 96 -6.57 -7.98 -3.68
C LEU A 96 -7.09 -9.06 -4.63
N ARG A 97 -6.92 -10.32 -4.25
CA ARG A 97 -7.30 -11.51 -5.01
C ARG A 97 -8.58 -12.11 -4.44
N ASP A 98 -9.27 -12.90 -5.27
CA ASP A 98 -10.50 -13.61 -4.90
C ASP A 98 -11.52 -12.66 -4.23
N LEU A 99 -11.96 -11.66 -5.00
CA LEU A 99 -12.87 -10.64 -4.51
C LEU A 99 -14.21 -11.20 -4.05
N GLN A 100 -14.66 -10.73 -2.88
CA GLN A 100 -15.95 -11.07 -2.30
C GLN A 100 -16.83 -9.81 -2.23
N LEU A 101 -18.17 -9.98 -2.13
CA LEU A 101 -19.08 -8.82 -2.01
C LEU A 101 -18.76 -7.95 -0.80
N SER A 102 -18.28 -8.56 0.29
CA SER A 102 -17.85 -7.87 1.50
C SER A 102 -16.58 -7.03 1.35
N ASP A 103 -15.83 -7.21 0.27
CA ASP A 103 -14.65 -6.40 -0.04
C ASP A 103 -15.03 -5.08 -0.75
N SER A 104 -16.30 -4.88 -1.13
CA SER A 104 -16.74 -3.60 -1.69
C SER A 104 -16.74 -2.50 -0.63
N GLY A 105 -16.02 -1.41 -0.88
CA GLY A 105 -15.97 -0.28 0.04
C GLY A 105 -14.81 0.67 -0.22
N VAL A 106 -14.54 1.52 0.77
CA VAL A 106 -13.45 2.49 0.74
C VAL A 106 -12.19 1.87 1.33
N TYR A 107 -11.09 2.02 0.63
CA TYR A 107 -9.77 1.61 1.07
C TYR A 107 -8.92 2.84 1.38
N HIS A 108 -8.15 2.78 2.46
CA HIS A 108 -7.25 3.84 2.91
C HIS A 108 -5.81 3.34 2.92
N VAL A 109 -4.88 4.18 2.52
CA VAL A 109 -3.43 3.91 2.60
C VAL A 109 -2.75 5.04 3.39
N THR A 110 -1.82 4.67 4.27
CA THR A 110 -0.96 5.60 5.03
C THR A 110 0.46 5.10 5.08
#